data_AF-A0A7J8PRB5-F1
#
_entry.id   AF-A0A7J8PRB5-F1
#
_cell.length_a   1.000
_cell.length_b   1.000
_cell.length_c   1.000
_cell.angle_alpha   90.00
_cell.angle_beta   90.00
_cell.angle_gamma   90.00
#
_symmetry.space_group_name_H-M   'P 1'
#
loop_
_entity.id
_entity.type
_entity.pdbx_description
1 polymer ?
#
loop_
_entity_poly.entity_id
_entity_poly.type
_entity_poly.pdbx_seq_one_letter_code
_entity_poly.pdbx_strand_id
1 'polypeptide(L)'
;MQSRKNLMRAHIVALVLDAEEIAKARRSMTHAEVVIARQAVEEGRGLVVVVNKMDLLKGPRNSALYKRVKEAVPQEIQMVIPQITGIPVLFISAIDGRGRAAVMSQVIDAYEKWCLRLSTARLNRWLRKVASRHSWKDQGSQTKIKYFTQVKARPPTFVAFVSGNTKLSDTYVRFLTKSLKEDFDMGGIPIRIMQRSVPRMASGSSSKTGQSTGKTVERTPSDKRSSVV
;
A
#
# COMPACT_ATOMS: atom_id res chain seq x y z
N MET A 1 4.53 -27.78 11.47
CA MET A 1 4.23 -26.51 12.17
C MET A 1 5.35 -25.47 12.09
N GLN A 2 6.63 -25.81 12.29
CA GLN A 2 7.73 -24.85 12.51
C GLN A 2 7.80 -23.67 11.52
N SER A 3 7.60 -23.91 10.22
CA SER A 3 7.68 -22.88 9.17
C SER A 3 6.76 -21.68 9.41
N ARG A 4 5.54 -21.91 9.93
CA ARG A 4 4.57 -20.82 10.23
C ARG A 4 5.06 -19.93 11.39
N LYS A 5 5.68 -20.53 12.41
CA LYS A 5 6.26 -19.79 13.56
C LYS A 5 7.48 -18.97 13.13
N ASN A 6 8.26 -19.47 12.17
CA ASN A 6 9.41 -18.75 11.62
C ASN A 6 8.98 -17.61 10.68
N LEU A 7 7.98 -17.83 9.82
CA LEU A 7 7.41 -16.80 8.92
C LEU A 7 6.88 -15.59 9.71
N MET A 8 6.30 -15.82 10.90
CA MET A 8 5.89 -14.73 11.80
C MET A 8 7.06 -13.92 12.40
N ARG A 9 8.27 -14.47 12.47
CA ARG A 9 9.48 -13.79 12.99
C ARG A 9 10.32 -13.13 11.88
N ALA A 10 10.19 -13.58 10.63
CA ALA A 10 10.90 -13.01 9.49
C ALA A 10 10.34 -11.63 9.06
N HIS A 11 11.19 -10.74 8.55
CA HIS A 11 10.77 -9.48 7.91
C HIS A 11 10.59 -9.64 6.40
N ILE A 12 11.55 -10.32 5.77
CA ILE A 12 11.58 -10.70 4.36
C ILE A 12 11.58 -12.23 4.28
N VAL A 13 10.83 -12.79 3.33
CA VAL A 13 10.77 -14.22 3.04
C VAL A 13 11.40 -14.44 1.65
N ALA A 14 12.44 -15.26 1.60
CA ALA A 14 13.00 -15.77 0.36
C ALA A 14 12.31 -17.10 0.01
N LEU A 15 11.50 -17.10 -1.06
CA LEU A 15 10.90 -18.32 -1.61
C LEU A 15 11.89 -18.91 -2.61
N VAL A 16 12.47 -20.07 -2.28
CA VAL A 16 13.35 -20.82 -3.19
C VAL A 16 12.50 -21.74 -4.05
N LEU A 17 12.67 -21.66 -5.37
CA LEU A 17 12.03 -22.51 -6.38
C LEU A 17 13.10 -23.32 -7.13
N ASP A 18 12.73 -24.47 -7.70
CA ASP A 18 13.66 -25.35 -8.43
C ASP A 18 13.54 -25.19 -9.96
N ALA A 19 14.59 -24.72 -10.63
CA ALA A 19 14.63 -24.56 -12.08
C ALA A 19 14.37 -25.85 -12.85
N GLU A 20 14.75 -27.00 -12.30
CA GLU A 20 14.56 -28.31 -12.92
C GLU A 20 13.10 -28.75 -12.88
N GLU A 21 12.41 -28.48 -11.77
CA GLU A 21 10.98 -28.75 -11.63
C GLU A 21 10.15 -27.80 -12.51
N ILE A 22 10.47 -26.50 -12.49
CA ILE A 22 9.85 -25.48 -13.37
C ILE A 22 10.00 -25.86 -14.85
N ALA A 23 11.17 -26.39 -15.24
CA ALA A 23 11.44 -26.80 -16.62
C ALA A 23 10.68 -28.06 -17.06
N LYS A 24 10.40 -28.99 -16.14
CA LYS A 24 9.61 -30.21 -16.40
C LYS A 24 8.10 -29.94 -16.31
N ALA A 25 7.69 -29.01 -15.46
CA ALA A 25 6.31 -28.61 -15.26
C ALA A 25 5.81 -27.64 -16.36
N ARG A 26 4.50 -27.42 -16.39
CA ARG A 26 3.86 -26.31 -17.12
C ARG A 26 3.54 -25.12 -16.20
N ARG A 27 4.23 -25.01 -15.06
CA ARG A 27 3.96 -24.02 -14.00
C ARG A 27 5.24 -23.68 -13.26
N SER A 28 5.41 -22.41 -12.88
CA SER A 28 6.57 -21.91 -12.16
C SER A 28 6.54 -22.13 -10.65
N MET A 29 5.40 -22.57 -10.09
CA MET A 29 5.24 -22.86 -8.65
C MET A 29 4.27 -24.03 -8.43
N THR A 30 4.60 -24.86 -7.45
CA THR A 30 3.74 -25.88 -6.85
C THR A 30 2.64 -25.26 -5.98
N HIS A 31 1.60 -26.02 -5.66
CA HIS A 31 0.53 -25.55 -4.77
C HIS A 31 1.05 -25.15 -3.37
N ALA A 32 2.06 -25.87 -2.85
CA ALA A 32 2.63 -25.59 -1.53
C ALA A 32 3.37 -24.23 -1.50
N GLU A 33 4.19 -23.94 -2.51
CA GLU A 33 4.91 -22.67 -2.63
C GLU A 33 3.94 -21.49 -2.77
N VAL A 34 2.86 -21.65 -3.54
CA VAL A 34 1.81 -20.62 -3.68
C VAL A 34 1.11 -20.33 -2.35
N VAL A 35 0.82 -21.35 -1.54
CA VAL A 35 0.23 -21.16 -0.20
C VAL A 35 1.21 -20.45 0.74
N ILE A 36 2.48 -20.84 0.75
CA ILE A 36 3.53 -20.19 1.56
C ILE A 36 3.72 -18.73 1.15
N ALA A 37 3.77 -18.45 -0.16
CA ALA A 37 3.92 -17.11 -0.68
C ALA A 37 2.73 -16.21 -0.33
N ARG A 38 1.49 -16.69 -0.53
CA ARG A 38 0.28 -15.96 -0.14
C ARG A 38 0.24 -15.68 1.37
N GLN A 39 0.60 -16.66 2.20
CA GLN A 39 0.70 -16.46 3.64
C GLN A 39 1.74 -15.39 4.00
N ALA A 40 2.89 -15.31 3.31
CA ALA A 40 3.87 -14.24 3.53
C ALA A 40 3.32 -12.85 3.16
N VAL A 41 2.55 -12.74 2.07
CA VAL A 41 1.86 -11.50 1.66
C VAL A 41 0.81 -11.07 2.68
N GLU A 42 -0.05 -12.01 3.11
CA GLU A 42 -1.11 -11.79 4.09
C GLU A 42 -0.55 -11.34 5.45
N GLU A 43 0.52 -12.00 5.92
CA GLU A 43 1.27 -11.62 7.12
C GLU A 43 2.04 -10.29 6.99
N GLY A 44 2.06 -9.69 5.79
CA GLY A 44 2.67 -8.38 5.56
C GLY A 44 4.19 -8.42 5.47
N ARG A 45 4.79 -9.50 4.99
CA ARG A 45 6.25 -9.68 4.84
C ARG A 45 6.68 -9.36 3.41
N GLY A 46 7.88 -8.84 3.22
CA GLY A 46 8.42 -8.67 1.87
C GLY A 46 8.74 -10.04 1.25
N LEU A 47 8.54 -10.19 -0.05
CA LEU A 47 8.74 -11.46 -0.76
C LEU A 47 9.85 -11.29 -1.82
N VAL A 48 10.86 -12.16 -1.75
CA VAL A 48 11.90 -12.31 -2.78
C VAL A 48 11.81 -13.73 -3.31
N VAL A 49 11.88 -13.93 -4.63
CA VAL A 49 11.85 -15.26 -5.23
C VAL A 49 13.22 -15.61 -5.81
N VAL A 50 13.67 -16.83 -5.54
CA VAL A 50 15.02 -17.31 -5.85
C VAL A 50 14.91 -18.65 -6.58
N VAL A 51 15.10 -18.63 -7.89
CA VAL A 51 15.14 -19.83 -8.74
C VAL A 51 16.54 -20.43 -8.67
N ASN A 52 16.67 -21.60 -8.04
CA ASN A 52 17.91 -22.35 -7.86
C ASN A 52 18.08 -23.44 -8.93
N LYS A 53 19.26 -24.09 -9.00
CA LYS A 53 19.67 -25.07 -10.02
C LYS A 53 19.71 -24.54 -11.47
N MET A 54 19.92 -23.24 -11.68
CA MET A 54 20.01 -22.65 -13.03
C MET A 54 21.24 -23.13 -13.83
N ASP A 55 22.13 -23.91 -13.23
CA ASP A 55 23.17 -24.72 -13.87
C ASP A 55 22.62 -25.83 -14.76
N LEU A 56 21.59 -26.57 -14.35
CA LEU A 56 21.01 -27.68 -15.12
C LEU A 56 20.37 -27.23 -16.45
N LEU A 57 20.00 -25.95 -16.54
CA LEU A 57 19.44 -25.34 -17.76
C LEU A 57 20.51 -24.78 -18.72
N LYS A 58 21.81 -24.98 -18.45
CA LYS A 58 22.90 -24.48 -19.31
C LYS A 58 23.20 -25.45 -20.45
N GLY A 59 23.84 -24.91 -21.49
CA GLY A 59 24.30 -25.64 -22.68
C GLY A 59 23.48 -25.36 -23.94
N PRO A 60 24.01 -25.66 -25.14
CA PRO A 60 23.37 -25.26 -26.41
C PRO A 60 21.94 -25.77 -26.58
N ARG A 61 21.70 -27.03 -26.20
CA ARG A 61 20.38 -27.70 -26.28
C ARG A 61 19.34 -27.07 -25.35
N ASN A 62 19.77 -26.50 -24.22
CA ASN A 62 18.89 -25.97 -23.18
C ASN A 62 18.72 -24.44 -23.23
N SER A 63 19.39 -23.75 -24.17
CA SER A 63 19.36 -22.28 -24.29
C SER A 63 17.95 -21.69 -24.42
N ALA A 64 17.06 -22.33 -25.20
CA ALA A 64 15.67 -21.91 -25.33
C ALA A 64 14.86 -22.11 -24.02
N LEU A 65 15.15 -23.18 -23.28
CA LEU A 65 14.53 -23.51 -22.00
C LEU A 65 14.97 -22.52 -20.91
N TYR A 66 16.26 -22.16 -20.87
CA TYR A 66 16.80 -21.13 -19.99
C TYR A 66 16.13 -19.77 -20.21
N LYS A 67 15.97 -19.33 -21.47
CA LYS A 67 15.24 -18.10 -21.82
C LYS A 67 13.79 -18.17 -21.35
N ARG A 68 13.07 -19.25 -21.69
CA ARG A 68 11.68 -19.47 -21.27
C ARG A 68 11.51 -19.38 -19.76
N VAL A 69 12.37 -20.03 -18.98
CA VAL A 69 12.31 -19.97 -17.50
C VAL A 69 12.58 -18.55 -17.01
N LYS A 70 13.55 -17.84 -17.59
CA LYS A 70 13.86 -16.45 -17.21
C LYS A 70 12.71 -15.48 -17.50
N GLU A 71 11.96 -15.68 -18.58
CA GLU A 71 10.90 -14.80 -19.06
C GLU A 71 9.52 -15.15 -18.46
N ALA A 72 9.19 -16.43 -18.34
CA ALA A 72 7.88 -16.89 -17.85
C ALA A 72 7.75 -16.80 -16.33
N VAL A 73 8.78 -17.15 -15.55
CA VAL A 73 8.69 -17.21 -14.09
C VAL A 73 8.23 -15.88 -13.46
N PRO A 74 8.78 -14.70 -13.82
CA PRO A 74 8.29 -13.42 -13.30
C PRO A 74 6.83 -13.11 -13.67
N GLN A 75 6.40 -13.52 -14.86
CA GLN A 75 5.01 -13.31 -15.33
C GLN A 75 4.03 -14.23 -14.59
N GLU A 76 4.38 -15.51 -14.43
CA GLU A 76 3.55 -16.49 -13.71
C GLU A 76 3.44 -16.16 -12.22
N ILE A 77 4.54 -15.74 -11.56
CA ILE A 77 4.50 -15.22 -10.19
C ILE A 77 3.55 -14.03 -10.09
N GLN A 78 3.61 -13.09 -11.04
CA GLN A 78 2.75 -11.92 -11.05
C GLN A 78 1.27 -12.25 -11.26
N MET A 79 0.95 -13.28 -12.07
CA MET A 79 -0.42 -13.77 -12.27
C MET A 79 -0.97 -14.52 -11.04
N VAL A 80 -0.13 -15.31 -10.35
CA VAL A 80 -0.54 -16.10 -9.18
C VAL A 80 -0.65 -15.26 -7.90
N ILE A 81 0.13 -14.18 -7.79
CA ILE A 81 0.18 -13.28 -6.63
C ILE A 81 -0.06 -11.81 -7.06
N PRO A 82 -1.24 -11.46 -7.62
CA PRO A 82 -1.53 -10.10 -8.13
C PRO A 82 -1.64 -9.01 -7.04
N GLN A 83 -1.47 -9.39 -5.76
CA GLN A 83 -1.52 -8.49 -4.60
C GLN A 83 -0.20 -7.70 -4.42
N ILE A 84 0.93 -8.35 -4.72
CA ILE A 84 2.25 -7.70 -4.79
C ILE A 84 2.61 -7.53 -6.27
N THR A 85 3.31 -6.45 -6.60
CA THR A 85 3.78 -6.19 -7.96
C THR A 85 5.26 -5.85 -7.91
N GLY A 86 6.00 -6.23 -8.96
CA GLY A 86 7.46 -6.10 -8.97
C GLY A 86 8.14 -6.95 -7.90
N ILE A 87 7.70 -8.20 -7.71
CA ILE A 87 8.40 -9.18 -6.87
C ILE A 87 9.76 -9.45 -7.54
N PRO A 88 10.91 -9.23 -6.86
CA PRO A 88 12.20 -9.52 -7.44
C PRO A 88 12.40 -11.03 -7.58
N VAL A 89 12.77 -11.45 -8.80
CA VAL A 89 13.07 -12.85 -9.14
C VAL A 89 14.55 -12.95 -9.48
N LEU A 90 15.28 -13.76 -8.71
CA LEU A 90 16.70 -14.01 -8.88
C LEU A 90 16.95 -15.42 -9.40
N PHE A 91 17.96 -15.56 -10.25
CA PHE A 91 18.34 -16.81 -10.88
C PHE A 91 19.74 -17.21 -10.40
N ILE A 92 19.85 -18.31 -9.66
CA ILE A 92 21.08 -18.72 -8.98
C ILE A 92 21.45 -20.19 -9.27
N SER A 93 22.71 -20.51 -8.99
CA SER A 93 23.14 -21.89 -8.77
C SER A 93 23.86 -21.96 -7.43
N ALA A 94 23.31 -22.70 -6.48
CA ALA A 94 23.96 -22.95 -5.20
C ALA A 94 25.28 -23.73 -5.37
N ILE A 95 25.33 -24.68 -6.30
CA ILE A 95 26.51 -25.53 -6.58
C ILE A 95 27.64 -24.69 -7.17
N ASP A 96 27.36 -23.85 -8.18
CA ASP A 96 28.36 -22.93 -8.74
C ASP A 96 28.71 -21.76 -7.79
N GLY A 97 27.98 -21.58 -6.69
CA GLY A 97 27.96 -20.34 -5.88
C GLY A 97 27.46 -19.09 -6.62
N ARG A 98 27.00 -19.21 -7.87
CA ARG A 98 26.62 -18.10 -8.76
C ARG A 98 25.33 -17.43 -8.28
N GLY A 99 25.39 -16.11 -8.11
CA GLY A 99 24.24 -15.28 -7.72
C GLY A 99 24.03 -15.11 -6.20
N ARG A 100 24.79 -15.81 -5.34
CA ARG A 100 24.63 -15.74 -3.87
C ARG A 100 24.69 -14.33 -3.27
N ALA A 101 25.56 -13.47 -3.80
CA ALA A 101 25.68 -12.07 -3.37
C ALA A 101 24.45 -11.22 -3.76
N ALA A 102 23.89 -11.45 -4.95
CA ALA A 102 22.70 -10.74 -5.42
C ALA A 102 21.44 -11.10 -4.61
N VAL A 103 21.37 -12.32 -4.06
CA VAL A 103 20.30 -12.68 -3.10
C VAL A 103 20.40 -11.86 -1.82
N MET A 104 21.61 -11.67 -1.27
CA MET A 104 21.79 -10.87 -0.06
C MET A 104 21.49 -9.39 -0.31
N SER A 105 22.01 -8.79 -1.38
CA SER A 105 21.70 -7.38 -1.70
C SER A 105 20.21 -7.18 -1.91
N GLN A 106 19.55 -8.03 -2.70
CA GLN A 106 18.13 -7.89 -2.98
C GLN A 106 17.24 -8.05 -1.74
N VAL A 107 17.65 -8.87 -0.77
CA VAL A 107 16.96 -8.99 0.54
C VAL A 107 17.16 -7.75 1.40
N ILE A 108 18.34 -7.10 1.34
CA ILE A 108 18.59 -5.80 1.98
C ILE A 108 17.73 -4.71 1.33
N ASP A 109 17.74 -4.59 0.00
CA ASP A 109 16.91 -3.63 -0.75
C ASP A 109 15.42 -3.80 -0.41
N ALA A 110 14.94 -5.05 -0.36
CA ALA A 110 13.56 -5.37 0.00
C ALA A 110 13.26 -5.03 1.47
N TYR A 111 14.22 -5.18 2.38
CA TYR A 111 14.10 -4.78 3.78
C TYR A 111 14.05 -3.25 3.93
N GLU A 112 14.89 -2.49 3.23
CA GLU A 112 14.86 -1.03 3.22
C GLU A 112 13.53 -0.50 2.68
N LYS A 113 13.06 -1.04 1.54
CA LYS A 113 11.73 -0.75 0.99
C LYS A 113 10.61 -1.10 1.98
N TRP A 114 10.70 -2.24 2.67
CA TRP A 114 9.76 -2.64 3.73
C TRP A 114 9.85 -1.80 5.02
N CYS A 115 10.93 -1.00 5.19
CA CYS A 115 11.08 -0.05 6.29
C CYS A 115 10.75 1.40 5.90
N LEU A 116 10.55 1.68 4.61
CA LEU A 116 10.47 3.03 4.05
C LEU A 116 9.33 3.85 4.67
N ARG A 117 9.69 4.98 5.29
CA ARG A 117 8.75 5.93 5.88
C ARG A 117 8.67 7.22 5.07
N LEU A 118 7.49 7.50 4.52
CA LEU A 118 7.19 8.67 3.73
C LEU A 118 6.58 9.77 4.61
N SER A 119 7.11 10.99 4.52
CA SER A 119 6.54 12.13 5.24
C SER A 119 5.16 12.49 4.68
N THR A 120 4.24 12.84 5.58
CA THR A 120 2.84 13.09 5.19
C THR A 120 2.69 14.28 4.24
N ALA A 121 3.60 15.26 4.29
CA ALA A 121 3.69 16.31 3.28
C ALA A 121 4.08 15.78 1.88
N ARG A 122 5.03 14.83 1.77
CA ARG A 122 5.39 14.18 0.50
C ARG A 122 4.21 13.37 -0.06
N LEU A 123 3.52 12.61 0.80
CA LEU A 123 2.33 11.84 0.44
C LEU A 123 1.18 12.70 -0.10
N ASN A 124 0.83 13.80 0.57
CA ASN A 124 -0.28 14.64 0.10
C ASN A 124 0.07 15.49 -1.13
N ARG A 125 1.35 15.82 -1.36
CA ARG A 125 1.81 16.38 -2.64
C ARG A 125 1.71 15.36 -3.77
N TRP A 126 2.12 14.11 -3.52
CA TRP A 126 2.00 13.00 -4.48
C TRP A 126 0.54 12.71 -4.83
N LEU A 127 -0.34 12.58 -3.82
CA LEU A 127 -1.75 12.28 -4.03
C LEU A 127 -2.43 13.27 -4.97
N ARG A 128 -2.14 14.58 -4.85
CA ARG A 128 -2.68 15.60 -5.75
C ARG A 128 -2.24 15.40 -7.20
N LYS A 129 -0.98 15.03 -7.45
CA LYS A 129 -0.46 14.73 -8.80
C LYS A 129 -1.07 13.47 -9.40
N VAL A 130 -1.35 12.45 -8.58
CA VAL A 130 -1.97 11.19 -9.05
C VAL A 130 -3.47 11.37 -9.28
N ALA A 131 -4.16 12.12 -8.41
CA ALA A 131 -5.56 12.47 -8.57
C ALA A 131 -5.81 13.34 -9.82
N SER A 132 -4.91 14.27 -10.16
CA SER A 132 -5.04 15.07 -11.39
C SER A 132 -4.76 14.28 -12.68
N ARG A 133 -3.96 13.20 -12.61
CA ARG A 133 -3.74 12.28 -13.74
C ARG A 133 -4.96 11.40 -14.03
N HIS A 134 -5.70 11.02 -12.99
CA HIS A 134 -6.88 10.16 -13.12
C HIS A 134 -8.16 10.99 -13.03
N SER A 135 -8.49 11.68 -14.14
CA SER A 135 -9.74 12.42 -14.28
C SER A 135 -10.93 11.45 -14.18
N TRP A 136 -11.59 11.44 -13.03
CA TRP A 136 -12.82 10.69 -12.82
C TRP A 136 -13.99 11.51 -13.39
N LYS A 137 -14.70 10.95 -14.38
CA LYS A 137 -15.87 11.61 -15.00
C LYS A 137 -16.94 11.90 -13.96
N ASP A 138 -17.52 13.11 -14.03
CA ASP A 138 -18.48 13.59 -13.05
C ASP A 138 -19.70 12.67 -12.86
N GLN A 139 -19.81 12.12 -11.65
CA GLN A 139 -21.09 11.71 -11.06
C GLN A 139 -21.12 12.14 -9.59
N GLY A 140 -22.31 12.52 -9.12
CA GLY A 140 -22.50 13.27 -7.88
C GLY A 140 -22.09 12.52 -6.61
N SER A 141 -21.81 13.30 -5.55
CA SER A 141 -21.51 12.79 -4.19
C SER A 141 -20.29 11.85 -4.07
N GLN A 142 -19.30 11.99 -4.97
CA GLN A 142 -18.11 11.12 -4.94
C GLN A 142 -17.26 11.30 -3.67
N THR A 143 -16.87 10.17 -3.06
CA THR A 143 -15.93 10.10 -1.93
C THR A 143 -14.55 10.63 -2.30
N LYS A 144 -14.21 11.87 -1.88
CA LYS A 144 -12.88 12.46 -2.06
C LYS A 144 -11.95 12.11 -0.90
N ILE A 145 -10.68 11.80 -1.18
CA ILE A 145 -9.65 11.70 -0.14
C ILE A 145 -9.27 13.13 0.30
N LYS A 146 -9.51 13.45 1.57
CA LYS A 146 -9.09 14.72 2.20
C LYS A 146 -7.60 14.72 2.54
N TYR A 147 -7.10 13.59 3.04
CA TYR A 147 -5.74 13.47 3.59
C TYR A 147 -5.27 12.02 3.51
N PHE A 148 -3.99 11.82 3.21
CA PHE A 148 -3.37 10.50 3.13
C PHE A 148 -2.07 10.46 3.95
N THR A 149 -1.92 9.48 4.84
CA THR A 149 -0.76 9.40 5.75
C THR A 149 -0.30 7.97 5.99
N GLN A 150 0.99 7.77 6.28
CA GLN A 150 1.53 6.48 6.69
C GLN A 150 1.45 6.34 8.22
N VAL A 151 0.74 5.33 8.71
CA VAL A 151 0.58 5.04 10.14
C VAL A 151 1.56 3.96 10.65
N LYS A 152 1.99 3.05 9.77
CA LYS A 152 2.98 2.02 10.09
C LYS A 152 4.02 1.94 8.97
N ALA A 153 5.29 1.79 9.36
CA ALA A 153 6.37 1.53 8.42
C ALA A 153 6.47 0.04 8.04
N ARG A 154 6.15 -0.87 8.96
CA ARG A 154 6.49 -2.31 8.89
C ARG A 154 5.26 -3.24 9.10
N PRO A 155 4.59 -3.75 8.06
CA PRO A 155 4.66 -3.29 6.66
C PRO A 155 4.19 -1.83 6.49
N PRO A 156 4.39 -1.23 5.31
CA PRO A 156 3.83 0.07 4.96
C PRO A 156 2.30 0.07 4.98
N THR A 157 1.74 0.59 6.07
CA THR A 157 0.30 0.80 6.24
C THR A 157 -0.01 2.29 6.14
N PHE A 158 -0.86 2.64 5.18
CA PHE A 158 -1.37 3.98 4.95
C PHE A 158 -2.85 4.08 5.36
N VAL A 159 -3.29 5.29 5.71
CA VAL A 159 -4.69 5.63 5.97
C VAL A 159 -5.11 6.73 5.00
N ALA A 160 -6.13 6.44 4.19
CA ALA A 160 -6.90 7.42 3.45
C ALA A 160 -8.04 7.95 4.33
N PHE A 161 -8.01 9.24 4.65
CA PHE A 161 -9.14 9.94 5.29
C PHE A 161 -10.06 10.49 4.21
N VAL A 162 -11.31 10.06 4.22
CA VAL A 162 -12.27 10.29 3.13
C VAL A 162 -13.45 11.15 3.55
N SER A 163 -14.02 11.91 2.62
CA SER A 163 -15.19 12.76 2.83
C SER A 163 -16.49 11.97 2.68
N GLY A 164 -17.35 12.02 3.70
CA GLY A 164 -18.67 11.37 3.68
C GLY A 164 -18.64 9.93 4.20
N ASN A 165 -19.79 9.25 4.10
CA ASN A 165 -20.00 7.94 4.73
C ASN A 165 -19.62 6.76 3.81
N THR A 166 -19.48 7.00 2.50
CA THR A 166 -19.21 5.96 1.49
C THR A 166 -17.70 5.68 1.36
N LYS A 167 -17.33 4.40 1.29
CA LYS A 167 -15.95 3.94 1.06
C LYS A 167 -15.48 4.23 -0.38
N LEU A 168 -14.17 4.33 -0.58
CA LEU A 168 -13.55 4.27 -1.92
C LEU A 168 -13.73 2.86 -2.50
N SER A 169 -13.95 2.78 -3.81
CA SER A 169 -14.03 1.51 -4.53
C SER A 169 -12.69 0.77 -4.53
N ASP A 170 -12.75 -0.57 -4.52
CA ASP A 170 -11.57 -1.44 -4.59
C ASP A 170 -10.68 -1.13 -5.80
N THR A 171 -11.28 -0.78 -6.94
CA THR A 171 -10.55 -0.36 -8.15
C THR A 171 -9.68 0.86 -7.89
N TYR A 172 -10.19 1.86 -7.16
CA TYR A 172 -9.43 3.06 -6.82
C TYR A 172 -8.35 2.78 -5.75
N VAL A 173 -8.63 1.89 -4.79
CA VAL A 173 -7.62 1.40 -3.83
C VAL A 173 -6.48 0.65 -4.53
N ARG A 174 -6.79 -0.19 -5.52
CA ARG A 174 -5.80 -0.91 -6.34
C ARG A 174 -4.98 0.05 -7.21
N PHE A 175 -5.61 1.05 -7.82
CA PHE A 175 -4.94 2.13 -8.55
C PHE A 175 -3.95 2.89 -7.65
N LEU A 176 -4.38 3.40 -6.50
CA LEU A 176 -3.50 4.07 -5.54
C LEU A 176 -2.36 3.16 -5.04
N THR A 177 -2.65 1.87 -4.81
CA THR A 177 -1.64 0.89 -4.40
C THR A 177 -0.61 0.65 -5.50
N LYS A 178 -1.01 0.61 -6.78
CA LYS A 178 -0.10 0.50 -7.92
C LYS A 178 0.77 1.75 -8.04
N SER A 179 0.17 2.94 -8.07
CA SER A 179 0.90 4.20 -8.19
C SER A 179 1.84 4.48 -7.00
N LEU A 180 1.52 4.01 -5.78
CA LEU A 180 2.47 4.06 -4.65
C LEU A 180 3.73 3.21 -4.90
N LYS A 181 3.59 2.04 -5.53
CA LYS A 181 4.73 1.17 -5.84
C LYS A 181 5.59 1.74 -6.96
N GLU A 182 4.96 2.38 -7.94
CA GLU A 182 5.64 3.01 -9.09
C GLU A 182 6.35 4.31 -8.71
N ASP A 183 5.67 5.28 -8.08
CA ASP A 183 6.25 6.61 -7.75
C ASP A 183 7.19 6.60 -6.52
N PHE A 184 7.30 5.50 -5.77
CA PHE A 184 8.17 5.37 -4.58
C PHE A 184 9.03 4.10 -4.54
N ASP A 185 9.10 3.33 -5.64
CA ASP A 185 9.85 2.07 -5.76
C ASP A 185 9.58 1.07 -4.60
N MET A 186 8.31 0.91 -4.23
CA MET A 186 7.85 -0.06 -3.25
C MET A 186 7.52 -1.42 -3.89
N GLY A 187 8.37 -1.88 -4.82
CA GLY A 187 8.28 -3.20 -5.44
C GLY A 187 8.48 -4.34 -4.42
N GLY A 188 7.87 -5.50 -4.68
CA GLY A 188 8.10 -6.74 -3.91
C GLY A 188 7.54 -6.79 -2.49
N ILE A 189 6.94 -5.69 -2.00
CA ILE A 189 6.39 -5.59 -0.65
C ILE A 189 4.86 -5.42 -0.62
N PRO A 190 4.17 -5.94 0.42
CA PRO A 190 2.75 -5.74 0.63
C PRO A 190 2.48 -4.35 1.22
N ILE A 191 1.80 -3.50 0.45
CA ILE A 191 1.26 -2.22 0.93
C ILE A 191 -0.17 -2.44 1.43
N ARG A 192 -0.51 -1.87 2.59
CA ARG A 192 -1.87 -1.88 3.14
C ARG A 192 -2.46 -0.48 3.12
N ILE A 193 -3.58 -0.26 2.44
CA ILE A 193 -4.34 1.01 2.48
C ILE A 193 -5.62 0.79 3.30
N MET A 194 -5.69 1.40 4.48
CA MET A 194 -6.91 1.48 5.28
C MET A 194 -7.70 2.74 4.90
N GLN A 195 -9.02 2.69 5.05
CA GLN A 195 -9.90 3.84 4.85
C GLN A 195 -10.50 4.28 6.20
N ARG A 196 -10.63 5.60 6.41
CA ARG A 196 -11.41 6.18 7.52
C ARG A 196 -12.30 7.29 6.98
N SER A 197 -13.62 7.13 7.11
CA SER A 197 -14.55 8.24 6.89
C SER A 197 -14.33 9.30 7.96
N VAL A 198 -14.23 10.55 7.54
CA VAL A 198 -14.34 11.71 8.44
C VAL A 198 -15.77 12.20 8.31
N PRO A 199 -16.59 12.11 9.38
CA PRO A 199 -17.94 12.65 9.36
C PRO A 199 -17.94 14.08 8.84
N ARG A 200 -18.86 14.41 7.94
CA ARG A 200 -19.12 15.80 7.60
C ARG A 200 -19.82 16.40 8.81
N MET A 201 -19.07 17.06 9.70
CA MET A 201 -19.67 17.91 10.73
C MET A 201 -20.71 18.79 10.03
N ALA A 202 -21.94 18.75 10.50
CA ALA A 202 -22.95 19.69 10.06
C ALA A 202 -22.40 21.09 10.36
N SER A 203 -22.21 21.91 9.33
CA SER A 203 -21.94 23.33 9.51
C SER A 203 -23.10 23.89 10.34
N GLY A 204 -22.80 24.37 11.55
CA GLY A 204 -23.81 24.73 12.53
C GLY A 204 -24.87 25.65 11.94
N SER A 205 -26.14 25.34 12.20
CA SER A 205 -27.28 26.12 11.72
C SER A 205 -27.14 27.57 12.18
N SER A 206 -26.83 28.48 11.25
CA SER A 206 -26.69 29.91 11.51
C SER A 206 -28.06 30.58 11.63
N SER A 207 -28.86 30.15 12.61
CA SER A 207 -30.18 30.67 12.93
C SER A 207 -30.10 32.03 13.62
N LYS A 208 -29.58 33.04 12.90
CA LYS A 208 -29.60 34.46 13.32
C LYS A 208 -30.81 35.18 12.70
N THR A 209 -32.00 34.84 13.20
CA THR A 209 -33.24 35.58 12.92
C THR A 209 -34.00 35.87 14.22
N GLY A 210 -33.29 36.35 15.24
CA GLY A 210 -33.92 36.95 16.41
C GLY A 210 -34.38 38.36 16.09
N GLN A 211 -35.69 38.57 15.91
CA GLN A 211 -36.26 39.90 15.68
C GLN A 211 -36.08 40.76 16.94
N SER A 212 -35.37 41.87 16.81
CA SER A 212 -35.26 42.89 17.86
C SER A 212 -36.50 43.78 17.86
N THR A 213 -37.61 43.30 18.42
CA THR A 213 -38.79 44.13 18.71
C THR A 213 -38.44 45.10 19.84
N GLY A 214 -38.24 46.36 19.48
CA GLY A 214 -37.92 47.41 20.45
C GLY A 214 -39.10 47.65 21.41
N LYS A 215 -38.84 47.54 22.71
CA LYS A 215 -39.65 48.21 23.73
C LYS A 215 -38.88 49.41 24.26
N THR A 216 -39.35 50.60 23.87
CA THR A 216 -38.94 51.86 24.49
C THR A 216 -39.24 51.80 25.98
N VAL A 217 -38.23 52.03 26.82
CA VAL A 217 -38.41 52.26 28.25
C VAL A 217 -38.25 53.75 28.47
N GLU A 218 -39.36 54.44 28.69
CA GLU A 218 -39.36 55.85 29.06
C GLU A 218 -38.64 56.04 30.39
N ARG A 219 -37.83 57.10 30.49
CA ARG A 219 -37.11 57.47 31.72
C ARG A 219 -37.72 58.74 32.29
N THR A 220 -38.68 58.58 33.20
CA THR A 220 -39.23 59.71 33.96
C THR A 220 -38.13 60.26 34.90
N PRO A 221 -37.76 61.54 34.82
CA PRO A 221 -36.85 62.15 35.80
C PRO A 221 -37.62 62.45 37.09
N SER A 222 -37.06 62.06 38.24
CA SER A 222 -37.52 62.49 39.56
C SER A 222 -36.40 63.26 40.23
N ASP A 223 -36.52 64.58 40.23
CA ASP A 223 -35.64 65.47 40.99
C ASP A 223 -36.04 65.47 42.48
N LYS A 224 -35.04 65.57 43.36
CA LYS A 224 -35.14 66.01 44.75
C LYS A 224 -33.76 66.15 45.39
N ARG A 225 -33.13 67.31 45.23
CA ARG A 225 -32.15 67.85 46.19
C ARG A 225 -32.86 68.62 47.32
N SER A 226 -32.23 68.69 48.50
CA SER A 226 -32.70 69.41 49.71
C SER A 226 -34.02 68.90 50.31
N SER A 227 -34.35 69.04 51.60
CA SER A 227 -33.61 69.35 52.85
C SER A 227 -34.53 68.88 54.02
N VAL A 228 -34.16 68.89 55.30
CA VAL A 228 -32.95 69.31 56.05
C VAL A 228 -32.53 68.10 56.95
N VAL A 229 -31.61 68.12 57.93
CA VAL A 229 -30.84 69.20 58.61
C VAL A 229 -29.38 69.11 58.18
#